data_AF-A0A7J7DX41-F1
#
_entry.id   AF-A0A7J7DX41-F1
#
_cell.length_a   1.000
_cell.length_b   1.000
_cell.length_c   1.000
_cell.angle_alpha   90.00
_cell.angle_beta   90.00
_cell.angle_gamma   90.00
#
_symmetry.space_group_name_H-M   'P 1'
#
loop_
_entity.id
_entity.type
_entity.pdbx_description
1 polymer ?
#
loop_
_entity_poly.entity_id
_entity_poly.type
_entity_poly.pdbx_seq_one_letter_code
_entity_poly.pdbx_strand_id
1 'polypeptide(L)'
;MVFSSTKAVAGSVFCSNEDSRAAVLAANARFYNSFREGDLAVIQTISPKGDNCCCVHPGASGVIGYDNVMESWTKGSSGGAQFVTNVFEKINGQLFICVHHASPVDL
;
A
#
# COMPACT_ATOMS: atom_id res chain seq x y z
N MET A 1 13.24 -8.19 -0.91
CA MET A 1 12.91 -8.67 0.46
C MET A 1 14.04 -8.19 1.37
N VAL A 2 13.79 -7.28 2.32
CA VAL A 2 14.86 -6.68 3.15
C VAL A 2 14.70 -7.14 4.60
N PHE A 3 15.72 -7.84 5.11
CA PHE A 3 15.89 -8.25 6.51
C PHE A 3 17.02 -7.41 7.15
N SER A 4 16.94 -7.18 8.48
CA SER A 4 17.75 -6.22 9.26
C SER A 4 18.99 -6.83 9.94
N SER A 5 20.12 -6.09 9.96
CA SER A 5 21.15 -6.11 11.02
C SER A 5 22.06 -4.87 10.93
N THR A 6 22.54 -4.33 12.07
CA THR A 6 23.16 -2.99 12.22
C THR A 6 24.69 -2.96 12.23
N LYS A 7 25.33 -2.00 11.52
CA LYS A 7 26.47 -1.16 11.98
C LYS A 7 26.72 0.00 10.97
N ALA A 8 26.92 1.22 11.47
CA ALA A 8 27.00 2.45 10.67
C ALA A 8 28.44 2.83 10.25
N VAL A 9 28.60 3.40 9.03
CA VAL A 9 29.70 4.30 8.62
C VAL A 9 29.16 5.32 7.60
N ALA A 10 29.68 6.55 7.68
CA ALA A 10 29.23 7.79 7.05
C ALA A 10 29.56 7.96 5.55
N GLY A 11 28.76 8.78 4.86
CA GLY A 11 29.12 9.51 3.64
C GLY A 11 28.14 9.41 2.47
N SER A 12 27.61 10.56 2.03
CA SER A 12 26.80 10.79 0.82
C SER A 12 25.34 10.35 0.89
N VAL A 13 24.41 11.19 0.41
CA VAL A 13 22.93 11.08 0.42
C VAL A 13 22.42 9.63 0.27
N PHE A 14 22.39 8.89 1.37
CA PHE A 14 21.70 7.62 1.54
C PHE A 14 20.44 7.98 2.32
N CYS A 15 19.24 7.79 1.76
CA CYS A 15 18.05 7.68 2.61
C CYS A 15 18.36 6.54 3.57
N SER A 16 18.53 6.85 4.85
CA SER A 16 18.86 5.82 5.82
C SER A 16 17.76 4.75 5.79
N ASN A 17 18.09 3.52 6.21
CA ASN A 17 17.07 2.48 6.34
C ASN A 17 15.90 2.96 7.23
N GLU A 18 16.18 3.87 8.17
CA GLU A 18 15.19 4.53 9.03
C GLU A 18 14.33 5.55 8.27
N ASP A 19 14.91 6.40 7.42
CA ASP A 19 14.13 7.32 6.56
C ASP A 19 13.26 6.56 5.57
N SER A 20 13.79 5.48 5.02
CA SER A 20 13.07 4.59 4.11
C SER A 20 11.91 3.89 4.82
N ARG A 21 12.14 3.41 6.06
CA ARG A 21 11.10 2.84 6.91
C ARG A 21 10.05 3.89 7.29
N ALA A 22 10.46 5.09 7.69
CA ALA A 22 9.56 6.19 8.04
C ALA A 22 8.68 6.58 6.84
N ALA A 23 9.24 6.63 5.63
CA ALA A 23 8.49 6.89 4.41
C ALA A 23 7.44 5.81 4.13
N VAL A 24 7.78 4.52 4.31
CA VAL A 24 6.83 3.41 4.14
C VAL A 24 5.72 3.48 5.21
N LEU A 25 6.06 3.77 6.46
CA LEU A 25 5.07 3.93 7.54
C LEU A 25 4.14 5.12 7.27
N ALA A 26 4.67 6.24 6.78
CA ALA A 26 3.87 7.40 6.40
C ALA A 26 2.92 7.10 5.23
N ALA A 27 3.39 6.40 4.20
CA ALA A 27 2.57 5.98 3.08
C ALA A 27 1.45 5.02 3.53
N ASN A 28 1.77 4.09 4.43
CA ASN A 28 0.79 3.16 4.99
C ASN A 28 -0.24 3.86 5.88
N ALA A 29 0.19 4.84 6.69
CA ALA A 29 -0.73 5.67 7.48
C ALA A 29 -1.69 6.46 6.59
N ARG A 30 -1.20 7.01 5.48
CA ARG A 30 -2.04 7.71 4.50
C ARG A 30 -3.14 6.80 3.94
N PHE A 31 -2.81 5.56 3.58
CA PHE A 31 -3.81 4.57 3.18
C PHE A 31 -4.88 4.33 4.25
N TYR A 32 -4.47 4.01 5.49
CA TYR A 32 -5.43 3.69 6.54
C TYR A 32 -6.30 4.87 6.95
N ASN A 33 -5.78 6.10 6.90
CA ASN A 33 -6.58 7.30 7.16
C ASN A 33 -7.69 7.42 6.10
N SER A 34 -7.33 7.37 4.82
CA SER A 34 -8.29 7.47 3.72
C SER A 34 -9.26 6.31 3.67
N PHE A 35 -8.81 5.09 3.97
CA PHE A 35 -9.67 3.91 4.05
C PHE A 35 -10.74 4.06 5.15
N ARG A 36 -10.38 4.58 6.33
CA ARG A 36 -11.36 4.83 7.41
C ARG A 36 -12.34 5.95 7.09
N GLU A 37 -11.89 6.95 6.34
CA GLU A 37 -12.72 8.09 5.94
C GLU A 37 -13.57 7.80 4.69
N GLY A 38 -13.30 6.70 3.98
CA GLY A 38 -13.92 6.40 2.69
C GLY A 38 -13.44 7.31 1.55
N ASP A 39 -12.28 7.95 1.69
CA ASP A 39 -11.73 8.86 0.68
C ASP A 39 -11.04 8.07 -0.45
N LEU A 40 -11.85 7.68 -1.43
CA LEU A 40 -11.38 6.97 -2.62
C LEU A 40 -10.47 7.84 -3.51
N ALA A 41 -10.57 9.18 -3.43
CA ALA A 41 -9.71 10.05 -4.22
C ALA A 41 -8.26 9.93 -3.75
N VAL A 42 -8.03 9.81 -2.43
CA VAL A 42 -6.68 9.54 -1.93
C VAL A 42 -6.20 8.15 -2.33
N ILE A 43 -7.05 7.12 -2.25
CA ILE A 43 -6.69 5.76 -2.70
C ILE A 43 -6.21 5.77 -4.16
N GLN A 44 -6.91 6.49 -5.04
CA GLN A 44 -6.48 6.70 -6.43
C GLN A 44 -5.12 7.38 -6.58
N THR A 45 -4.79 8.32 -5.68
CA THR A 45 -3.52 9.07 -5.74
C THR A 45 -2.32 8.28 -5.22
N ILE A 46 -2.56 7.25 -4.40
CA ILE A 46 -1.51 6.41 -3.80
C ILE A 46 -1.36 5.06 -4.51
N SER A 47 -2.15 4.77 -5.55
CA SER A 47 -1.95 3.60 -6.43
C SER A 47 -1.18 3.98 -7.69
N PRO A 48 -0.24 3.13 -8.16
CA PRO A 48 0.51 3.39 -9.38
C PRO A 48 -0.43 3.26 -10.58
N LYS A 49 -0.25 4.11 -11.60
CA LYS A 49 -1.00 4.04 -12.85
C LYS A 49 -0.47 2.89 -13.71
N GLY A 50 -1.34 2.30 -14.54
CA GLY A 50 -1.00 1.19 -15.44
C GLY A 50 -1.13 -0.18 -14.78
N ASP A 51 -0.37 -1.15 -15.28
CA ASP A 51 -0.56 -2.58 -14.98
C ASP A 51 0.13 -3.06 -13.69
N ASN A 52 1.02 -2.23 -13.12
CA ASN A 52 1.78 -2.54 -11.89
C ASN A 52 0.97 -2.30 -10.61
N CYS A 53 -0.34 -2.50 -10.65
CA CYS A 53 -1.24 -2.36 -9.51
C CYS A 53 -2.11 -3.61 -9.38
N CYS A 54 -2.16 -4.20 -8.20
CA CYS A 54 -3.09 -5.30 -7.91
C CYS A 54 -3.73 -5.19 -6.52
N CYS A 55 -4.94 -5.74 -6.42
CA CYS A 55 -5.77 -5.68 -5.23
C CYS A 55 -6.50 -7.00 -5.03
N VAL A 56 -6.52 -7.52 -3.81
CA VAL A 56 -7.33 -8.68 -3.42
C VAL A 56 -8.20 -8.26 -2.25
N HIS A 57 -9.52 -8.25 -2.48
CA HIS A 57 -10.51 -7.97 -1.44
C HIS A 57 -10.96 -9.26 -0.74
N PRO A 58 -11.47 -9.20 0.49
CA PRO A 58 -11.93 -10.38 1.22
C PRO A 58 -12.98 -11.17 0.43
N GLY A 59 -12.71 -12.45 0.18
CA GLY A 59 -13.62 -13.34 -0.56
C GLY A 59 -13.69 -13.12 -2.07
N ALA A 60 -12.83 -12.26 -2.63
CA ALA A 60 -12.79 -11.97 -4.06
C ALA A 60 -11.52 -12.54 -4.74
N SER A 61 -11.60 -12.72 -6.06
CA SER A 61 -10.42 -12.98 -6.89
C SER A 61 -9.53 -11.74 -6.98
N GLY A 62 -8.24 -11.96 -7.25
CA GLY A 62 -7.29 -10.88 -7.46
C GLY A 62 -7.64 -10.01 -8.67
N VAL A 63 -7.53 -8.70 -8.49
CA VAL A 63 -7.77 -7.66 -9.49
C VAL A 63 -6.42 -7.08 -9.90
N ILE A 64 -6.20 -6.91 -11.21
CA ILE A 64 -4.94 -6.41 -11.78
C ILE A 64 -5.24 -5.22 -12.71
N GLY A 65 -4.34 -4.24 -12.68
CA GLY A 65 -4.41 -3.02 -13.49
C GLY A 65 -5.15 -1.90 -12.79
N TYR A 66 -4.63 -0.68 -12.91
CA TYR A 66 -5.12 0.50 -12.19
C TYR A 66 -6.64 0.71 -12.32
N ASP A 67 -7.18 0.66 -13.54
CA ASP A 67 -8.61 0.95 -13.76
C ASP A 67 -9.51 -0.08 -13.08
N ASN A 68 -9.20 -1.36 -13.23
CA ASN A 68 -9.94 -2.45 -12.58
C ASN A 68 -9.82 -2.37 -11.06
N VAL A 69 -8.62 -2.06 -10.54
CA VAL A 69 -8.40 -1.87 -9.10
C VAL A 69 -9.24 -0.71 -8.60
N MET A 70 -9.28 0.44 -9.28
CA MET A 70 -10.11 1.58 -8.87
C MET A 70 -11.61 1.25 -8.91
N GLU A 71 -12.07 0.52 -9.92
CA GLU A 71 -13.45 0.04 -9.98
C GLU A 71 -13.77 -0.92 -8.81
N SER A 72 -12.82 -1.75 -8.38
CA SER A 72 -13.02 -2.63 -7.23
C SER A 72 -13.23 -1.85 -5.92
N TRP A 73 -12.58 -0.69 -5.77
CA TRP A 73 -12.72 0.16 -4.59
C TRP A 73 -14.07 0.86 -4.50
N THR A 74 -14.72 1.17 -5.63
CA THR A 74 -16.06 1.79 -5.62
C THR A 74 -17.16 0.83 -5.19
N LYS A 75 -16.93 -0.49 -5.33
CA LYS A 75 -17.85 -1.55 -4.88
C LYS A 75 -17.84 -1.73 -3.35
N GLY A 76 -16.87 -1.12 -2.67
CA GLY A 76 -16.72 -1.17 -1.21
C GLY A 76 -16.07 -2.47 -0.72
N SER A 77 -15.51 -2.41 0.49
CA SER A 77 -14.99 -3.59 1.19
C SER A 77 -16.11 -4.20 2.05
N SER A 78 -16.21 -5.54 2.07
CA SER A 78 -17.13 -6.24 2.97
C SER A 78 -16.77 -5.86 4.41
N GLY A 79 -17.67 -5.14 5.08
CA GLY A 79 -17.42 -4.61 6.43
C GLY A 79 -16.94 -5.69 7.41
N GLY A 80 -16.12 -5.29 8.40
CA GLY A 80 -15.53 -6.20 9.38
C GLY A 80 -14.04 -5.96 9.60
N ALA A 81 -13.45 -6.65 10.58
CA ALA A 81 -12.01 -6.63 10.81
C ALA A 81 -11.29 -7.42 9.71
N GLN A 82 -10.18 -6.88 9.21
CA GLN A 82 -9.43 -7.48 8.10
C GLN A 82 -7.93 -7.48 8.40
N PHE A 83 -7.24 -8.57 8.03
CA PHE A 83 -5.78 -8.57 7.90
C PHE A 83 -5.40 -7.93 6.58
N VAL A 84 -4.58 -6.89 6.63
CA VAL A 84 -4.19 -6.11 5.45
C VAL A 84 -2.68 -6.15 5.26
N THR A 85 -2.26 -6.50 4.05
CA THR A 85 -0.87 -6.43 3.58
C THR A 85 -0.77 -5.43 2.43
N ASN A 86 0.04 -4.38 2.61
CA ASN A 86 0.35 -3.39 1.59
C ASN A 86 1.82 -3.51 1.17
N VAL A 87 2.06 -3.62 -0.14
CA VAL A 87 3.41 -3.54 -0.72
C VAL A 87 3.55 -2.23 -1.47
N PHE A 88 4.67 -1.56 -1.25
CA PHE A 88 4.94 -0.25 -1.82
C PHE A 88 6.06 -0.30 -2.85
N GLU A 89 5.86 0.40 -3.96
CA GLU A 89 6.88 0.70 -4.96
C GLU A 89 7.22 2.19 -4.93
N LYS A 90 8.50 2.54 -5.01
CA LYS A 90 8.95 3.93 -5.07
C LYS A 90 9.19 4.33 -6.54
N ILE A 91 8.33 5.20 -7.06
CA ILE A 91 8.40 5.71 -8.44
C ILE A 91 8.71 7.20 -8.36
N ASN A 92 9.82 7.64 -8.97
CA ASN A 92 10.24 9.06 -9.02
C ASN A 92 10.26 9.76 -7.64
N GLY A 93 10.62 9.04 -6.59
CA GLY A 93 10.70 9.60 -5.23
C GLY A 93 9.44 9.41 -4.37
N GLN A 94 8.30 9.04 -4.98
CA GLN A 94 7.02 8.85 -4.28
C GLN A 94 6.70 7.36 -4.10
N LEU A 95 6.15 6.99 -2.95
CA LEU A 95 5.68 5.63 -2.68
C LEU A 95 4.23 5.44 -3.13
N PHE A 96 3.98 4.34 -3.81
CA PHE A 96 2.66 3.91 -4.29
C PHE A 96 2.39 2.47 -3.84
N ILE A 97 1.14 2.14 -3.55
CA ILE A 97 0.69 0.79 -3.22
C ILE A 97 0.53 0.01 -4.52
N CYS A 98 1.50 -0.86 -4.82
CA CYS A 98 1.45 -1.72 -6.00
C CYS A 98 0.71 -3.04 -5.72
N VAL A 99 0.67 -3.49 -4.47
CA VAL A 99 -0.12 -4.66 -4.04
C VAL A 99 -0.89 -4.31 -2.77
N HIS A 100 -2.21 -4.49 -2.82
CA HIS A 100 -3.08 -4.50 -1.66
C HIS A 100 -3.71 -5.89 -1.49
N HIS A 101 -3.63 -6.47 -0.30
CA HIS A 101 -4.34 -7.70 0.02
C HIS A 101 -5.05 -7.56 1.35
N ALA A 102 -6.34 -7.89 1.37
CA ALA A 102 -7.16 -7.95 2.57
C ALA A 102 -7.85 -9.31 2.69
N SER A 103 -7.78 -9.91 3.87
CA SER A 103 -8.52 -11.13 4.21
C SER A 103 -9.32 -10.92 5.49
N PRO A 104 -10.45 -11.62 5.67
CA PRO A 104 -11.23 -11.48 6.91
C PRO A 104 -10.41 -11.95 8.11
N VAL A 105 -10.69 -11.36 9.28
CA VAL A 105 -10.26 -11.92 10.57
C VAL A 105 -11.41 -12.77 11.09
N ASP A 106 -11.17 -14.07 11.26
CA ASP A 106 -12.08 -14.93 12.00
C ASP A 106 -11.92 -14.60 13.49
N LEU A 107 -12.92 -13.94 14.08
CA LEU A 107 -13.00 -13.65 15.52
C LEU A 107 -13.93 -14.64 16.23
#